data_AF-A0A3B0UM90-F1
#
_entry.id   AF-A0A3B0UM90-F1
#
_cell.length_a   1.000
_cell.length_b   1.000
_cell.length_c   1.000
_cell.angle_alpha   90.00
_cell.angle_beta   90.00
_cell.angle_gamma   90.00
#
_symmetry.space_group_name_H-M   'P 1'
#
loop_
_entity.id
_entity.type
_entity.pdbx_description
1 polymer ?
#
loop_
_entity_poly.entity_id
_entity_poly.type
_entity_poly.pdbx_seq_one_letter_code
_entity_poly.pdbx_strand_id
1 'polypeptide(L)'
;MGNCSSTEVGATLIWSPDGKQSILSEQTLFLGSTTFMVDGRILLLNPGDNDEPLPLQLSDTVGSLEKRIDIGLGIAPFWITNDLFGFIQPASGADRLSDQALVLMSPDELQAEVTATTADLREQIPEDNLRNGLFMRYAIAHPTNPDLLLVMASFQTRNRLSNGFLFQLNRQTGAIELLFELDLVVGLHTLGFSPDGHFLITTDSWLQESIYDDNIFPFGRLYVYDFETAEHQTILTNNNAFFPAFIFDWSADGNWLAINRGRNMIDLIAPAYNYQQTVIHQAGDCALLAWVNPIP
;
A
#
# COMPACT_ATOMS: atom_id res chain seq x y z
N MET A 1 29.16 -2.38 -22.12
CA MET A 1 27.86 -1.73 -22.37
C MET A 1 26.89 -2.85 -22.74
N GLY A 2 25.96 -3.20 -21.85
CA GLY A 2 24.92 -4.17 -22.17
C GLY A 2 23.86 -3.49 -23.01
N ASN A 3 23.53 -4.04 -24.17
CA ASN A 3 22.34 -3.63 -24.92
C ASN A 3 21.12 -4.15 -24.16
N CYS A 4 20.48 -3.29 -23.37
CA CYS A 4 19.16 -3.58 -22.82
C CYS A 4 18.13 -3.40 -23.94
N SER A 5 17.65 -4.51 -24.49
CA SER A 5 16.46 -4.53 -25.34
C SER A 5 15.23 -4.28 -24.46
N SER A 6 14.43 -3.26 -24.78
CA SER A 6 13.15 -2.99 -24.13
C SER A 6 12.00 -3.35 -25.08
N THR A 7 10.94 -3.96 -24.53
CA THR A 7 9.69 -4.24 -25.25
C THR A 7 8.56 -3.54 -24.54
N GLU A 8 7.70 -2.85 -25.29
CA GLU A 8 6.49 -2.25 -24.74
C GLU A 8 5.45 -3.35 -24.43
N VAL A 9 4.93 -3.34 -23.20
CA VAL A 9 3.99 -4.36 -22.72
C VAL A 9 2.53 -3.87 -22.75
N GLY A 10 2.32 -2.54 -22.84
CA GLY A 10 1.01 -1.90 -22.92
C GLY A 10 0.14 -2.07 -21.67
N ALA A 11 0.72 -2.48 -20.54
CA ALA A 11 0.04 -2.79 -19.28
C ALA A 11 0.99 -2.53 -18.10
N THR A 12 0.42 -2.30 -16.91
CA THR A 12 1.19 -2.32 -15.66
C THR A 12 1.48 -3.76 -15.28
N LEU A 13 2.75 -4.02 -14.95
CA LEU A 13 3.28 -5.33 -14.57
C LEU A 13 3.43 -5.43 -13.06
N ILE A 14 2.94 -6.51 -12.49
CA ILE A 14 3.11 -6.85 -11.08
C ILE A 14 3.77 -8.22 -11.01
N TRP A 15 5.06 -8.25 -10.72
CA TRP A 15 5.90 -9.44 -10.77
C TRP A 15 5.67 -10.35 -9.57
N SER A 16 5.70 -11.67 -9.81
CA SER A 16 5.86 -12.67 -8.75
C SER A 16 7.16 -12.43 -7.99
N PRO A 17 7.28 -12.89 -6.73
CA PRO A 17 8.49 -12.70 -5.94
C PRO A 17 9.76 -13.22 -6.61
N ASP A 18 9.67 -14.31 -7.39
CA ASP A 18 10.80 -14.86 -8.16
C ASP A 18 11.00 -14.24 -9.55
N GLY A 19 10.14 -13.30 -9.95
CA GLY A 19 10.19 -12.59 -11.23
C GLY A 19 9.86 -13.46 -12.45
N LYS A 20 9.33 -14.67 -12.28
CA LYS A 20 9.01 -15.56 -13.41
C LYS A 20 7.61 -15.35 -13.97
N GLN A 21 6.68 -14.88 -13.14
CA GLN A 21 5.30 -14.63 -13.54
C GLN A 21 4.96 -13.16 -13.29
N SER A 22 3.92 -12.68 -13.98
CA SER A 22 3.41 -11.33 -13.79
C SER A 22 1.91 -11.29 -13.96
N ILE A 23 1.27 -10.43 -13.15
CA ILE A 23 -0.10 -9.99 -13.38
C ILE A 23 -0.02 -8.69 -14.18
N LEU A 24 -0.79 -8.65 -15.25
CA LEU A 24 -0.93 -7.53 -16.16
C LEU A 24 -2.27 -6.86 -15.88
N SER A 25 -2.22 -5.55 -15.69
CA SER A 25 -3.41 -4.70 -15.61
C SER A 25 -3.38 -3.65 -16.71
N GLU A 26 -4.51 -3.42 -17.37
CA GLU A 26 -4.65 -2.34 -18.37
C GLU A 26 -4.56 -0.94 -17.75
N GLN A 27 -4.49 -0.83 -16.42
CA GLN A 27 -4.15 0.43 -15.77
C GLN A 27 -2.80 0.92 -16.29
N THR A 28 -2.77 2.14 -16.82
CA THR A 28 -1.51 2.82 -17.11
C THR A 28 -1.06 3.56 -15.86
N LEU A 29 0.24 3.52 -15.56
CA LEU A 29 0.90 4.08 -14.36
C LEU A 29 0.59 5.56 -14.05
N PHE A 30 -0.13 6.30 -14.90
CA PHE A 30 -0.45 7.71 -14.66
C PHE A 30 -1.85 8.13 -15.12
N LEU A 31 -2.62 7.26 -15.78
CA LEU A 31 -3.98 7.57 -16.21
C LEU A 31 -4.93 6.58 -15.55
N GLY A 32 -5.62 7.05 -14.51
CA GLY A 32 -6.75 6.36 -13.89
C GLY A 32 -6.42 5.40 -12.76
N SER A 33 -5.15 5.19 -12.40
CA SER A 33 -4.79 4.45 -11.19
C SER A 33 -4.50 5.39 -10.03
N THR A 34 -5.09 5.10 -8.87
CA THR A 34 -4.78 5.77 -7.61
C THR A 34 -3.68 5.06 -6.83
N THR A 35 -3.36 3.80 -7.17
CA THR A 35 -2.47 2.95 -6.36
C THR A 35 -1.22 2.54 -7.15
N PHE A 36 -0.06 2.71 -6.55
CA PHE A 36 1.23 2.35 -7.13
C PHE A 36 2.02 1.46 -6.18
N MET A 37 2.75 0.50 -6.74
CA MET A 37 3.75 -0.26 -6.00
C MET A 37 5.14 0.18 -6.45
N VAL A 38 5.97 0.64 -5.52
CA VAL A 38 7.38 0.95 -5.80
C VAL A 38 8.26 0.34 -4.73
N ASP A 39 9.14 -0.56 -5.14
CA ASP A 39 10.13 -1.17 -4.25
C ASP A 39 9.48 -1.76 -2.98
N GLY A 40 8.46 -2.59 -3.18
CA GLY A 40 7.70 -3.25 -2.10
C GLY A 40 6.77 -2.33 -1.29
N ARG A 41 6.70 -1.03 -1.61
CA ARG A 41 5.85 -0.05 -0.92
C ARG A 41 4.62 0.28 -1.74
N ILE A 42 3.50 0.48 -1.07
CA ILE A 42 2.27 0.99 -1.68
C ILE A 42 2.24 2.51 -1.54
N LEU A 43 1.91 3.19 -2.63
CA LEU A 43 1.61 4.61 -2.69
C LEU A 43 0.16 4.77 -3.17
N LEU A 44 -0.66 5.49 -2.42
CA LEU A 44 -2.06 5.76 -2.77
C LEU A 44 -2.26 7.26 -2.92
N LEU A 45 -2.66 7.69 -4.12
CA LEU A 45 -2.96 9.06 -4.50
C LEU A 45 -4.47 9.21 -4.69
N ASN A 46 -5.09 10.18 -4.03
CA ASN A 46 -6.54 10.40 -4.03
C ASN A 46 -7.34 9.16 -3.61
N PRO A 47 -7.18 8.66 -2.36
CA PRO A 47 -7.90 7.51 -1.80
C PRO A 47 -9.43 7.65 -1.77
N GLY A 48 -9.98 8.81 -2.14
CA GLY A 48 -11.41 9.04 -2.31
C GLY A 48 -11.95 8.68 -3.70
N ASP A 49 -11.08 8.59 -4.71
CA ASP A 49 -11.43 8.17 -6.06
C ASP A 49 -11.51 6.64 -6.12
N ASN A 50 -12.52 6.11 -6.80
CA ASN A 50 -12.68 4.66 -6.94
C ASN A 50 -12.00 4.20 -8.22
N ASP A 51 -11.11 3.21 -8.09
CA ASP A 51 -10.57 2.52 -9.25
C ASP A 51 -11.67 1.65 -9.86
N GLU A 52 -11.84 1.75 -11.18
CA GLU A 52 -12.72 0.85 -11.91
C GLU A 52 -12.06 -0.53 -12.05
N PRO A 53 -12.78 -1.63 -11.78
CA PRO A 53 -12.28 -2.97 -12.05
C PRO A 53 -11.97 -3.14 -13.54
N LEU A 54 -10.77 -3.63 -13.83
CA LEU A 54 -10.28 -3.84 -15.19
C LEU A 54 -9.91 -5.32 -15.41
N PRO A 55 -9.87 -5.78 -16.67
CA PRO A 55 -9.35 -7.10 -16.99
C PRO A 55 -7.93 -7.30 -16.45
N LEU A 56 -7.73 -8.41 -15.77
CA LEU A 56 -6.45 -8.86 -15.27
C LEU A 56 -6.00 -10.09 -16.05
N GLN A 57 -4.72 -10.12 -16.41
CA GLN A 57 -4.15 -11.22 -17.18
C GLN A 57 -2.89 -11.74 -16.49
N LEU A 58 -2.74 -13.06 -16.41
CA LEU A 58 -1.53 -13.71 -15.96
C LEU A 58 -0.61 -13.99 -17.15
N SER A 59 0.70 -13.78 -16.96
CA SER A 59 1.74 -14.10 -17.95
C SER A 59 2.98 -14.71 -17.30
N ASP A 60 3.52 -15.72 -17.95
CA ASP A 60 4.64 -16.58 -17.55
C ASP A 60 5.97 -16.23 -18.25
N THR A 61 5.96 -15.26 -19.17
CA THR A 61 7.16 -14.82 -19.89
C THR A 61 7.16 -13.32 -20.12
N VAL A 62 8.27 -12.66 -19.78
CA VAL A 62 8.47 -11.22 -19.96
C VAL A 62 8.13 -10.82 -21.40
N GLY A 63 7.07 -10.03 -21.57
CA GLY A 63 6.71 -9.43 -22.85
C GLY A 63 6.13 -10.37 -23.92
N SER A 64 5.83 -11.63 -23.60
CA SER A 64 5.11 -12.50 -24.55
C SER A 64 3.61 -12.19 -24.50
N LEU A 65 3.16 -11.35 -25.42
CA LEU A 65 1.74 -11.05 -25.64
C LEU A 65 0.90 -12.30 -26.00
N GLU A 66 1.55 -13.36 -26.49
CA GLU A 66 0.89 -14.53 -27.08
C GLU A 66 0.40 -15.57 -26.04
N LYS A 67 0.85 -15.48 -24.78
CA LYS A 67 0.47 -16.40 -23.70
C LYS A 67 -0.02 -15.65 -22.47
N ARG A 68 -1.15 -14.96 -22.63
CA ARG A 68 -1.84 -14.29 -21.54
C ARG A 68 -3.10 -15.07 -21.19
N ILE A 69 -3.29 -15.33 -19.91
CA ILE A 69 -4.46 -16.05 -19.39
C ILE A 69 -5.32 -15.03 -18.65
N ASP A 70 -6.58 -14.91 -19.04
CA ASP A 70 -7.56 -14.08 -18.31
C ASP A 70 -7.82 -14.69 -16.93
N ILE A 71 -7.65 -13.88 -15.89
CA ILE A 71 -7.85 -14.28 -14.48
C ILE A 71 -9.01 -13.52 -13.82
N GLY A 72 -9.73 -12.67 -14.57
CA GLY A 72 -10.93 -11.99 -14.13
C GLY A 72 -10.86 -10.46 -14.19
N LEU A 73 -11.87 -9.82 -13.59
CA LEU A 73 -11.99 -8.37 -13.48
C LEU A 73 -11.66 -7.93 -12.05
N GLY A 74 -10.73 -6.99 -11.88
CA GLY A 74 -10.35 -6.53 -10.55
C GLY A 74 -9.46 -5.30 -10.52
N ILE A 75 -9.05 -4.94 -9.31
CA ILE A 75 -8.13 -3.84 -9.01
C ILE A 75 -7.04 -4.31 -8.03
N ALA A 76 -5.96 -3.52 -7.94
CA ALA A 76 -4.84 -3.70 -7.03
C ALA A 76 -4.36 -5.18 -6.88
N PRO A 77 -3.89 -5.82 -7.96
CA PRO A 77 -3.34 -7.16 -7.86
C PRO A 77 -2.06 -7.17 -7.01
N PHE A 78 -1.81 -8.29 -6.34
CA PHE A 78 -0.61 -8.48 -5.53
C PHE A 78 -0.24 -9.96 -5.47
N TRP A 79 1.04 -10.24 -5.19
CA TRP A 79 1.51 -11.60 -4.95
C TRP A 79 1.67 -11.86 -3.46
N ILE A 80 1.40 -13.10 -3.05
CA ILE A 80 1.65 -13.61 -1.70
C ILE A 80 2.87 -14.54 -1.73
N THR A 81 2.90 -15.46 -2.69
CA THR A 81 4.02 -16.36 -2.95
C THR A 81 4.22 -16.49 -4.46
N ASN A 82 5.10 -17.37 -4.93
CA ASN A 82 5.20 -17.65 -6.38
C ASN A 82 3.97 -18.40 -6.92
N ASP A 83 3.23 -19.08 -6.06
CA ASP A 83 2.13 -19.98 -6.43
C ASP A 83 0.77 -19.44 -5.96
N LEU A 84 0.74 -18.20 -5.47
CA LEU A 84 -0.47 -17.59 -4.94
C LEU A 84 -0.44 -16.07 -5.08
N PHE A 85 -1.50 -15.55 -5.67
CA PHE A 85 -1.75 -14.13 -5.81
C PHE A 85 -3.18 -13.77 -5.42
N GLY A 86 -3.44 -12.48 -5.33
CA GLY A 86 -4.78 -11.97 -5.08
C GLY A 86 -5.05 -10.65 -5.78
N PHE A 87 -6.32 -10.27 -5.78
CA PHE A 87 -6.82 -8.99 -6.27
C PHE A 87 -8.18 -8.70 -5.64
N ILE A 88 -8.63 -7.46 -5.76
CA ILE A 88 -9.96 -7.05 -5.30
C ILE A 88 -10.91 -7.08 -6.49
N GLN A 89 -12.07 -7.70 -6.35
CA GLN A 89 -13.11 -7.74 -7.38
C GLN A 89 -14.47 -7.34 -6.81
N PRO A 90 -15.44 -6.94 -7.67
CA PRO A 90 -16.84 -6.86 -7.25
C PRO A 90 -17.32 -8.20 -6.69
N ALA A 91 -18.09 -8.15 -5.59
CA ALA A 91 -18.66 -9.36 -5.01
C ALA A 91 -19.68 -10.00 -5.98
N SER A 92 -19.71 -11.32 -6.03
CA SER A 92 -20.63 -12.05 -6.91
C SER A 92 -22.08 -11.77 -6.56
N GLY A 93 -22.88 -11.34 -7.53
CA GLY A 93 -24.29 -10.99 -7.31
C GLY A 93 -24.51 -9.67 -6.56
N ALA A 94 -23.48 -8.83 -6.44
CA ALA A 94 -23.57 -7.51 -5.85
C ALA A 94 -24.52 -6.59 -6.62
N ASP A 95 -25.44 -5.94 -5.91
CA ASP A 95 -26.26 -4.85 -6.43
C ASP A 95 -25.56 -3.49 -6.29
N ARG A 96 -24.50 -3.40 -5.46
CA ARG A 96 -23.77 -2.16 -5.16
C ARG A 96 -22.30 -2.27 -5.54
N LEU A 97 -21.76 -1.18 -6.08
CA LEU A 97 -20.33 -1.08 -6.40
C LEU A 97 -19.40 -1.21 -5.18
N SER A 98 -19.91 -0.95 -3.97
CA SER A 98 -19.16 -1.06 -2.71
C SER A 98 -19.07 -2.50 -2.18
N ASP A 99 -19.82 -3.42 -2.77
CA ASP A 99 -19.80 -4.81 -2.34
C ASP A 99 -18.64 -5.47 -3.09
N GLN A 100 -17.49 -5.56 -2.43
CA GLN A 100 -16.24 -6.06 -3.00
C GLN A 100 -15.75 -7.26 -2.21
N ALA A 101 -14.96 -8.10 -2.87
CA ALA A 101 -14.31 -9.26 -2.30
C ALA A 101 -12.81 -9.21 -2.61
N LEU A 102 -12.00 -9.47 -1.60
CA LEU A 102 -10.61 -9.87 -1.76
C LEU A 102 -10.60 -11.34 -2.15
N VAL A 103 -10.06 -11.66 -3.32
CA VAL A 103 -9.93 -13.03 -3.81
C VAL A 103 -8.47 -13.43 -3.97
N LEU A 104 -8.21 -14.69 -3.69
CA LEU A 104 -6.93 -15.34 -3.89
C LEU A 104 -7.06 -16.43 -4.95
N MET A 105 -5.98 -16.68 -5.69
CA MET A 105 -5.97 -17.64 -6.79
C MET A 105 -4.57 -18.23 -6.96
N SER A 106 -4.52 -19.51 -7.31
CA SER A 106 -3.29 -20.17 -7.77
C SER A 106 -3.14 -20.02 -9.29
N PRO A 107 -1.93 -19.71 -9.81
CA PRO A 107 -1.61 -19.71 -11.24
C PRO A 107 -2.01 -21.00 -11.98
N ASP A 108 -1.98 -22.14 -11.30
CA ASP A 108 -2.19 -23.46 -11.92
C ASP A 108 -3.68 -23.86 -11.96
N GLU A 109 -4.46 -23.49 -10.93
CA GLU A 109 -5.86 -23.91 -10.79
C GLU A 109 -6.84 -22.86 -11.31
N LEU A 110 -6.46 -21.57 -11.22
CA LEU A 110 -7.27 -20.42 -11.62
C LEU A 110 -8.66 -20.37 -10.97
N GLN A 111 -8.82 -21.02 -9.81
CA GLN A 111 -10.04 -20.97 -9.02
C GLN A 111 -9.92 -19.85 -7.98
N ALA A 112 -10.84 -18.89 -8.04
CA ALA A 112 -10.89 -17.79 -7.08
C ALA A 112 -11.47 -18.26 -5.74
N GLU A 113 -10.75 -17.99 -4.66
CA GLU A 113 -11.18 -18.16 -3.28
C GLU A 113 -11.45 -16.79 -2.67
N VAL A 114 -12.66 -16.56 -2.13
CA VAL A 114 -12.98 -15.32 -1.40
C VAL A 114 -12.40 -15.42 0.00
N THR A 115 -11.50 -14.52 0.36
CA THR A 115 -10.85 -14.49 1.68
C THR A 115 -11.45 -13.45 2.62
N ALA A 116 -11.92 -12.32 2.08
CA ALA A 116 -12.62 -11.29 2.84
C ALA A 116 -13.55 -10.48 1.93
N THR A 117 -14.62 -9.93 2.50
CA THR A 117 -15.55 -9.02 1.84
C THR A 117 -15.57 -7.65 2.52
N THR A 118 -16.10 -6.63 1.84
CA THR A 118 -16.29 -5.31 2.46
C THR A 118 -17.28 -5.34 3.63
N ALA A 119 -18.17 -6.34 3.68
CA ALA A 119 -19.02 -6.58 4.84
C ALA A 119 -18.18 -7.04 6.04
N ASP A 120 -17.30 -8.02 5.86
CA ASP A 120 -16.43 -8.54 6.93
C ASP A 120 -15.51 -7.44 7.50
N LEU A 121 -14.93 -6.60 6.62
CA LEU A 121 -14.11 -5.46 7.06
C LEU A 121 -14.94 -4.43 7.84
N ARG A 122 -16.17 -4.17 7.39
CA ARG A 122 -17.07 -3.19 8.02
C ARG A 122 -17.44 -3.58 9.44
N GLU A 123 -17.56 -4.88 9.73
CA GLU A 123 -17.84 -5.39 11.09
C GLU A 123 -16.75 -5.04 12.10
N GLN A 124 -15.53 -4.78 11.62
CA GLN A 124 -14.39 -4.41 12.48
C GLN A 124 -14.26 -2.91 12.73
N ILE A 125 -15.08 -2.08 12.07
CA ILE A 125 -15.03 -0.61 12.22
C ILE A 125 -15.95 -0.20 13.39
N PRO A 126 -15.47 0.64 14.35
CA PRO A 126 -16.31 1.17 15.42
C PRO A 126 -17.57 1.86 14.90
N GLU A 127 -18.70 1.70 15.60
CA GLU A 127 -20.01 2.21 15.14
C GLU A 127 -20.00 3.72 14.83
N ASP A 128 -19.29 4.52 15.64
CA ASP A 128 -19.17 5.97 15.48
C ASP A 128 -18.46 6.38 14.18
N ASN A 129 -17.67 5.47 13.61
CA ASN A 129 -16.90 5.66 12.38
C ASN A 129 -17.59 5.06 11.14
N LEU A 130 -18.71 4.35 11.29
CA LEU A 130 -19.40 3.72 10.17
C LEU A 130 -20.04 4.76 9.24
N ARG A 131 -19.65 4.73 7.96
CA ARG A 131 -20.28 5.46 6.86
C ARG A 131 -20.77 4.50 5.79
N ASN A 132 -21.50 4.99 4.79
CA ASN A 132 -21.92 4.15 3.66
C ASN A 132 -20.79 4.03 2.62
N GLY A 133 -20.72 2.88 1.93
CA GLY A 133 -19.80 2.67 0.81
C GLY A 133 -18.34 2.56 1.24
N LEU A 134 -18.00 1.45 1.92
CA LEU A 134 -16.62 1.06 2.18
C LEU A 134 -16.06 0.41 0.91
N PHE A 135 -14.90 0.86 0.44
CA PHE A 135 -14.23 0.30 -0.72
C PHE A 135 -12.83 -0.16 -0.33
N MET A 136 -12.49 -1.41 -0.64
CA MET A 136 -11.11 -1.89 -0.59
C MET A 136 -10.28 -1.15 -1.64
N ARG A 137 -9.07 -0.75 -1.27
CA ARG A 137 -8.14 0.02 -2.11
C ARG A 137 -7.00 -0.84 -2.60
N TYR A 138 -6.39 -1.59 -1.69
CA TYR A 138 -5.34 -2.53 -1.99
C TYR A 138 -5.26 -3.59 -0.89
N ALA A 139 -4.57 -4.67 -1.21
CA ALA A 139 -4.06 -5.61 -0.22
C ALA A 139 -2.58 -5.88 -0.50
N ILE A 140 -1.84 -6.24 0.55
CA ILE A 140 -0.43 -6.60 0.46
C ILE A 140 -0.12 -7.73 1.44
N ALA A 141 0.75 -8.64 1.03
CA ALA A 141 1.22 -9.73 1.88
C ALA A 141 2.36 -9.28 2.79
N HIS A 142 2.40 -9.82 4.00
CA HIS A 142 3.56 -9.69 4.87
C HIS A 142 4.76 -10.42 4.24
N PRO A 143 5.95 -9.80 4.15
CA PRO A 143 7.06 -10.30 3.32
C PRO A 143 7.61 -11.66 3.79
N THR A 144 7.49 -11.96 5.08
CA THR A 144 7.99 -13.19 5.70
C THR A 144 6.89 -14.09 6.28
N ASN A 145 5.61 -13.70 6.15
CA ASN A 145 4.48 -14.46 6.66
C ASN A 145 3.34 -14.51 5.62
N PRO A 146 3.27 -15.56 4.78
CA PRO A 146 2.32 -15.61 3.68
C PRO A 146 0.85 -15.72 4.13
N ASP A 147 0.60 -15.99 5.41
CA ASP A 147 -0.74 -16.08 5.96
C ASP A 147 -1.25 -14.74 6.49
N LEU A 148 -0.39 -13.72 6.57
CA LEU A 148 -0.74 -12.41 7.05
C LEU A 148 -0.87 -11.43 5.87
N LEU A 149 -2.08 -10.91 5.67
CA LEU A 149 -2.37 -9.86 4.69
C LEU A 149 -2.74 -8.56 5.41
N LEU A 150 -2.34 -7.45 4.82
CA LEU A 150 -2.88 -6.14 5.16
C LEU A 150 -3.84 -5.70 4.07
N VAL A 151 -5.02 -5.23 4.47
CA VAL A 151 -6.06 -4.74 3.54
C VAL A 151 -6.39 -3.31 3.91
N MET A 152 -6.27 -2.40 2.94
CA MET A 152 -6.69 -1.03 3.12
C MET A 152 -8.09 -0.86 2.53
N ALA A 153 -9.01 -0.27 3.31
CA ALA A 153 -10.28 0.22 2.78
C ALA A 153 -10.54 1.68 3.18
N SER A 154 -11.30 2.40 2.37
CA SER A 154 -11.72 3.77 2.68
C SER A 154 -13.18 4.00 2.33
N PHE A 155 -13.80 4.97 3.00
CA PHE A 155 -15.12 5.44 2.56
C PHE A 155 -14.98 6.39 1.38
N GLN A 156 -15.84 6.23 0.38
CA GLN A 156 -15.96 7.22 -0.68
C GLN A 156 -16.60 8.48 -0.09
N THR A 157 -15.91 9.61 -0.18
CA THR A 157 -16.48 10.90 0.23
C THR A 157 -16.44 11.88 -0.94
N ARG A 158 -17.57 12.53 -1.22
CA ARG A 158 -17.64 13.60 -2.23
C ARG A 158 -16.84 14.85 -1.82
N ASN A 159 -16.50 14.95 -0.53
CA ASN A 159 -15.90 16.13 0.09
C ASN A 159 -14.65 15.74 0.89
N ARG A 160 -13.56 15.38 0.20
CA ARG A 160 -12.12 15.36 0.62
C ARG A 160 -11.70 14.78 1.98
N LEU A 161 -12.60 14.39 2.87
CA LEU A 161 -12.32 13.82 4.18
C LEU A 161 -12.55 12.31 4.09
N SER A 162 -11.63 11.59 3.45
CA SER A 162 -11.67 10.13 3.46
C SER A 162 -11.02 9.61 4.75
N ASN A 163 -11.81 8.93 5.58
CA ASN A 163 -11.26 8.05 6.59
C ASN A 163 -10.81 6.77 5.88
N GLY A 164 -9.56 6.40 6.11
CA GLY A 164 -9.00 5.11 5.74
C GLY A 164 -8.95 4.17 6.93
N PHE A 165 -8.96 2.88 6.64
CA PHE A 165 -8.84 1.82 7.62
C PHE A 165 -7.84 0.81 7.08
N LEU A 166 -6.88 0.43 7.92
CA LEU A 166 -5.95 -0.64 7.62
C LEU A 166 -6.29 -1.84 8.50
N PHE A 167 -6.62 -2.96 7.86
CA PHE A 167 -6.98 -4.20 8.50
C PHE A 167 -5.85 -5.21 8.36
N GLN A 168 -5.69 -6.03 9.38
CA GLN A 168 -4.92 -7.25 9.35
C GLN A 168 -5.86 -8.43 9.10
N LEU A 169 -5.48 -9.32 8.19
CA LEU A 169 -6.22 -10.53 7.86
C LEU A 169 -5.28 -11.73 7.97
N ASN A 170 -5.66 -12.70 8.82
CA ASN A 170 -5.00 -13.99 8.91
C ASN A 170 -5.72 -15.01 8.03
N ARG A 171 -5.04 -15.50 6.99
CA ARG A 171 -5.61 -16.42 6.00
C ARG A 171 -5.91 -17.81 6.55
N GLN A 172 -5.14 -18.29 7.53
CA GLN A 172 -5.38 -19.62 8.11
C GLN A 172 -6.63 -19.64 9.00
N THR A 173 -6.85 -18.58 9.77
CA THR A 173 -7.95 -18.52 10.74
C THR A 173 -9.17 -17.77 10.22
N GLY A 174 -9.01 -16.97 9.17
CA GLY A 174 -10.01 -16.01 8.70
C GLY A 174 -10.19 -14.81 9.63
N ALA A 175 -9.32 -14.62 10.64
CA ALA A 175 -9.43 -13.53 11.58
C ALA A 175 -9.12 -12.19 10.89
N ILE A 176 -9.97 -11.19 11.11
CA ILE A 176 -9.80 -9.82 10.61
C ILE A 176 -9.76 -8.89 11.82
N GLU A 177 -8.75 -8.03 11.87
CA GLU A 177 -8.55 -7.06 12.96
C GLU A 177 -8.29 -5.68 12.36
N LEU A 178 -8.89 -4.64 12.92
CA LEU A 178 -8.56 -3.26 12.57
C LEU A 178 -7.24 -2.86 13.25
N LEU A 179 -6.23 -2.50 12.46
CA LEU A 179 -4.94 -2.03 12.97
C LEU A 179 -4.90 -0.50 13.12
N PHE A 180 -5.34 0.22 12.08
CA PHE A 180 -5.25 1.68 12.05
C PHE A 180 -6.51 2.32 11.49
N GLU A 181 -6.94 3.39 12.14
CA GLU A 181 -7.79 4.42 11.54
C GLU A 181 -6.88 5.54 11.02
N LEU A 182 -7.01 5.86 9.74
CA LEU A 182 -6.15 6.79 9.03
C LEU A 182 -6.96 8.01 8.59
N ASP A 183 -6.49 9.20 8.91
CA ASP A 183 -7.06 10.43 8.35
C ASP A 183 -6.37 10.74 7.01
N LEU A 184 -7.11 10.59 5.91
CA LEU A 184 -6.60 10.77 4.55
C LEU A 184 -7.10 12.06 3.92
N VAL A 185 -7.36 13.12 4.69
CA VAL A 185 -7.83 14.42 4.17
C VAL A 185 -6.92 15.04 3.11
N VAL A 186 -5.61 14.82 3.21
CA VAL A 186 -4.63 15.31 2.22
C VAL A 186 -4.68 14.50 0.92
N GLY A 187 -5.35 13.34 0.94
CA GLY A 187 -5.53 12.48 -0.21
C GLY A 187 -4.26 11.72 -0.60
N LEU A 188 -3.35 11.47 0.35
CA LEU A 188 -2.07 10.81 0.09
C LEU A 188 -1.77 9.82 1.21
N HIS A 189 -1.29 8.63 0.84
CA HIS A 189 -0.99 7.57 1.77
C HIS A 189 0.15 6.68 1.25
N THR A 190 0.96 6.17 2.16
CA THR A 190 2.05 5.25 1.86
C THR A 190 2.10 4.17 2.90
N LEU A 191 2.42 2.95 2.47
CA LEU A 191 2.60 1.79 3.32
C LEU A 191 3.82 0.99 2.87
N GLY A 192 4.58 0.46 3.81
CA GLY A 192 5.71 -0.42 3.49
C GLY A 192 6.24 -1.17 4.70
N PHE A 193 6.68 -2.41 4.48
CA PHE A 193 7.34 -3.21 5.50
C PHE A 193 8.85 -2.90 5.55
N SER A 194 9.43 -3.11 6.73
CA SER A 194 10.86 -3.42 6.84
C SER A 194 11.18 -4.73 6.08
N PRO A 195 12.42 -4.95 5.63
CA PRO A 195 12.75 -6.12 4.80
C PRO A 195 12.48 -7.48 5.45
N ASP A 196 12.59 -7.59 6.78
CA ASP A 196 12.28 -8.80 7.55
C ASP A 196 10.79 -8.90 7.93
N GLY A 197 10.01 -7.83 7.68
CA GLY A 197 8.60 -7.73 8.02
C GLY A 197 8.32 -7.32 9.47
N HIS A 198 9.34 -7.19 10.33
CA HIS A 198 9.13 -6.91 11.76
C HIS A 198 8.37 -5.61 11.99
N PHE A 199 8.72 -4.57 11.24
CA PHE A 199 8.05 -3.27 11.28
C PHE A 199 7.20 -3.01 10.04
N LEU A 200 6.06 -2.36 10.26
CA LEU A 200 5.21 -1.76 9.24
C LEU A 200 5.23 -0.23 9.36
N ILE A 201 5.43 0.43 8.23
CA ILE A 201 5.27 1.87 8.09
C ILE A 201 3.96 2.17 7.40
N THR A 202 3.19 3.10 7.96
CA THR A 202 1.99 3.64 7.32
C THR A 202 1.89 5.14 7.57
N THR A 203 1.37 5.90 6.59
CA THR A 203 1.23 7.35 6.71
C THR A 203 -0.22 7.79 6.67
N ASP A 204 -0.53 8.85 7.41
CA ASP A 204 -1.77 9.59 7.28
C ASP A 204 -1.51 11.09 7.44
N SER A 205 -2.59 11.86 7.56
CA SER A 205 -2.56 13.28 7.86
C SER A 205 -3.12 13.59 9.25
N TRP A 206 -2.80 14.77 9.76
CA TRP A 206 -3.33 15.32 10.99
C TRP A 206 -3.65 16.79 10.80
N LEU A 207 -4.92 17.14 10.98
CA LEU A 207 -5.33 18.54 10.99
C LEU A 207 -5.19 19.08 12.42
N GLN A 208 -4.22 19.97 12.62
CA GLN A 208 -4.19 20.76 13.83
C GLN A 208 -5.16 21.93 13.66
N GLU A 209 -6.21 21.99 14.46
CA GLU A 209 -7.05 23.18 14.56
C GLU A 209 -6.19 24.35 15.07
N SER A 210 -5.89 25.31 14.20
CA SER A 210 -5.21 26.54 14.61
C SER A 210 -6.23 27.42 15.33
N ILE A 211 -6.03 27.63 16.62
CA ILE A 211 -6.83 28.55 17.45
C ILE A 211 -6.64 30.05 17.09
N TYR A 212 -5.74 30.38 16.15
CA TYR A 212 -5.36 31.77 15.85
C TYR A 212 -5.50 32.17 14.37
N ASP A 213 -5.76 31.24 13.45
CA ASP A 213 -5.88 31.53 12.02
C ASP A 213 -6.79 30.48 11.36
N ASP A 214 -7.68 30.90 10.45
CA ASP A 214 -8.57 29.99 9.70
C ASP A 214 -7.79 29.06 8.75
N ASN A 215 -6.46 29.21 8.69
CA ASN A 215 -5.55 28.36 7.94
C ASN A 215 -5.26 27.06 8.70
N ILE A 216 -6.02 26.01 8.36
CA ILE A 216 -5.73 24.63 8.78
C ILE A 216 -4.57 24.10 7.93
N PHE A 217 -3.39 23.94 8.52
CA PHE A 217 -2.26 23.28 7.87
C PHE A 217 -2.23 21.81 8.27
N PRO A 218 -2.44 20.87 7.32
CA PRO A 218 -2.29 19.46 7.63
C PRO A 218 -0.81 19.13 7.86
N PHE A 219 -0.54 18.41 8.94
CA PHE A 219 0.73 17.72 9.14
C PHE A 219 0.63 16.30 8.61
N GLY A 220 1.75 15.75 8.21
CA GLY A 220 1.85 14.32 7.96
C GLY A 220 2.20 13.55 9.21
N ARG A 221 1.56 12.40 9.44
CA ARG A 221 2.03 11.46 10.46
C ARG A 221 2.50 10.18 9.79
N LEU A 222 3.56 9.63 10.37
CA LEU A 222 4.09 8.32 10.02
C LEU A 222 4.00 7.45 11.27
N TYR A 223 3.36 6.30 11.14
CA TYR A 223 3.33 5.28 12.17
C TYR A 223 4.39 4.24 11.87
N VAL A 224 5.13 3.82 12.89
CA VAL A 224 5.96 2.62 12.86
C VAL A 224 5.31 1.62 13.80
N TYR A 225 4.71 0.59 13.23
CA TYR A 225 4.08 -0.52 13.95
C TYR A 225 5.06 -1.67 14.09
N ASP A 226 5.11 -2.26 15.27
CA ASP A 226 5.93 -3.42 15.61
C ASP A 226 5.01 -4.65 15.73
N PHE A 227 5.20 -5.64 14.85
CA PHE A 227 4.38 -6.87 14.86
C PHE A 227 4.69 -7.81 16.05
N GLU A 228 5.86 -7.71 16.68
CA GLU A 228 6.20 -8.53 17.85
C GLU A 228 5.47 -8.03 19.11
N THR A 229 5.41 -6.70 19.29
CA THR A 229 4.82 -6.09 20.48
C THR A 229 3.37 -5.64 20.28
N ALA A 230 2.91 -5.55 19.03
CA ALA A 230 1.65 -4.92 18.64
C ALA A 230 1.52 -3.45 19.07
N GLU A 231 2.65 -2.77 19.31
CA GLU A 231 2.71 -1.36 19.63
C GLU A 231 3.06 -0.53 18.38
N HIS A 232 2.73 0.76 18.42
CA HIS A 232 3.21 1.69 17.40
C HIS A 232 3.75 2.99 18.01
N GLN A 233 4.72 3.57 17.32
CA GLN A 233 5.19 4.94 17.54
C GLN A 233 4.69 5.85 16.43
N THR A 234 4.39 7.10 16.77
CA THR A 234 3.91 8.12 15.82
C THR A 234 4.96 9.22 15.66
N ILE A 235 5.34 9.48 14.41
CA ILE A 235 6.33 10.48 14.04
C ILE A 235 5.63 11.57 13.23
N LEU A 236 5.62 12.79 13.78
CA LEU A 236 5.05 13.96 13.09
C LEU A 236 6.05 14.51 12.08
N THR A 237 5.67 14.59 10.82
CA THR A 237 6.49 15.13 9.72
C THR A 237 5.98 16.51 9.32
N ASN A 238 6.88 17.48 9.18
CA ASN A 238 6.55 18.86 8.77
C ASN A 238 6.39 19.02 7.26
N ASN A 239 6.21 17.91 6.53
CA ASN A 239 6.13 17.95 5.08
C ASN A 239 4.67 18.10 4.65
N ASN A 240 4.33 19.26 4.08
CA ASN A 240 3.01 19.53 3.50
C ASN A 240 2.83 18.85 2.12
N ALA A 241 3.89 18.24 1.57
CA ALA A 241 3.90 17.63 0.25
C ALA A 241 4.20 16.12 0.35
N PHE A 242 3.14 15.30 0.36
CA PHE A 242 3.24 13.83 0.24
C PHE A 242 3.22 13.34 -1.22
N PHE A 243 3.51 14.22 -2.18
CA PHE A 243 3.49 13.93 -3.62
C PHE A 243 4.85 13.38 -4.11
N PRO A 244 4.88 12.29 -4.90
CA PRO A 244 4.66 10.92 -4.46
C PRO A 244 5.84 10.38 -3.60
N ALA A 245 5.57 10.22 -2.30
CA ALA A 245 5.84 9.03 -1.46
C ALA A 245 7.16 8.21 -1.55
N PHE A 246 8.30 8.89 -1.45
CA PHE A 246 9.54 8.26 -0.95
C PHE A 246 10.08 9.05 0.24
N ILE A 247 9.21 9.35 1.20
CA ILE A 247 9.64 10.06 2.41
C ILE A 247 10.43 9.16 3.34
N PHE A 248 10.32 7.84 3.18
CA PHE A 248 11.07 6.90 3.99
C PHE A 248 11.65 5.76 3.14
N ASP A 249 12.75 5.21 3.62
CA ASP A 249 13.31 3.98 3.08
C ASP A 249 13.99 3.17 4.18
N TRP A 250 14.05 1.86 3.96
CA TRP A 250 14.61 0.94 4.92
C TRP A 250 16.03 0.56 4.62
N SER A 251 16.68 0.27 5.74
CA SER A 251 17.91 -0.43 5.75
C SER A 251 17.77 -1.82 5.11
N ALA A 252 18.71 -2.31 4.29
CA ALA A 252 18.71 -3.72 3.88
C ALA A 252 18.72 -4.70 5.07
N ASP A 253 19.32 -4.33 6.19
CA ASP A 253 19.31 -5.16 7.41
C ASP A 253 18.08 -4.93 8.30
N GLY A 254 17.15 -4.05 7.88
CA GLY A 254 15.93 -3.69 8.61
C GLY A 254 16.13 -2.86 9.88
N ASN A 255 17.38 -2.59 10.31
CA ASN A 255 17.63 -1.91 11.58
C ASN A 255 17.45 -0.39 11.53
N TRP A 256 17.55 0.23 10.34
CA TRP A 256 17.44 1.68 10.18
C TRP A 256 16.32 2.06 9.21
N LEU A 257 15.42 2.90 9.67
CA LEU A 257 14.47 3.64 8.86
C LEU A 257 15.00 5.05 8.64
N ALA A 258 15.22 5.43 7.40
CA ALA A 258 15.55 6.80 7.05
C ALA A 258 14.27 7.54 6.65
N ILE A 259 14.06 8.75 7.15
CA ILE A 259 12.89 9.60 6.87
C ILE A 259 13.35 11.00 6.47
N ASN A 260 12.82 11.52 5.38
CA ASN A 260 13.03 12.90 4.95
C ASN A 260 12.19 13.88 5.78
N ARG A 261 12.84 14.85 6.41
CA ARG A 261 12.22 15.89 7.26
C ARG A 261 12.07 17.25 6.57
N GLY A 262 12.52 17.35 5.31
CA GLY A 262 12.64 18.61 4.57
C GLY A 262 13.79 19.48 5.08
N ARG A 263 14.05 20.60 4.39
CA ARG A 263 15.04 21.63 4.79
C ARG A 263 16.45 21.08 5.03
N ASN A 264 16.90 20.17 4.18
CA ASN A 264 18.19 19.50 4.28
C ASN A 264 18.38 18.59 5.51
N MET A 265 17.31 18.00 6.04
CA MET A 265 17.39 17.08 7.18
C MET A 265 16.81 15.71 6.84
N ILE A 266 17.52 14.68 7.27
CA ILE A 266 17.09 13.28 7.23
C ILE A 266 17.13 12.76 8.67
N ASP A 267 16.05 12.14 9.13
CA ASP A 267 16.05 11.38 10.37
C ASP A 267 16.40 9.93 10.08
N LEU A 268 17.32 9.36 10.86
CA LEU A 268 17.63 7.94 10.91
C LEU A 268 17.07 7.40 12.22
N ILE A 269 16.16 6.44 12.13
CA ILE A 269 15.47 5.85 13.28
C ILE A 269 15.80 4.37 13.31
N ALA A 270 16.13 3.87 14.50
CA ALA A 270 16.37 2.47 14.77
C ALA A 270 15.28 2.01 15.76
N PRO A 271 14.09 1.58 15.29
CA PRO A 271 12.93 1.35 16.14
C PRO A 271 13.19 0.33 17.25
N ALA A 272 13.81 -0.81 16.89
CA ALA A 272 14.15 -1.89 17.83
C ALA A 272 15.08 -1.44 18.98
N TYR A 273 15.82 -0.35 18.79
CA TYR A 273 16.79 0.17 19.77
C TYR A 273 16.30 1.45 20.45
N ASN A 274 15.09 1.92 20.12
CA ASN A 274 14.57 3.22 20.54
C ASN A 274 15.60 4.35 20.35
N TYR A 275 16.25 4.35 19.18
CA TYR A 275 17.31 5.30 18.85
C TYR A 275 16.94 6.13 17.63
N GLN A 276 17.27 7.41 17.67
CA GLN A 276 17.08 8.33 16.54
C GLN A 276 18.26 9.28 16.44
N GLN A 277 18.67 9.56 15.20
CA GLN A 277 19.66 10.57 14.86
C GLN A 277 19.19 11.40 13.66
N THR A 278 19.29 12.72 13.77
CA THR A 278 19.09 13.62 12.62
C THR A 278 20.43 13.89 11.92
N VAL A 279 20.44 13.72 10.61
CA VAL A 279 21.55 14.03 9.72
C VAL A 279 21.21 15.28 8.92
N ILE A 280 22.06 16.30 9.02
CA ILE A 280 21.97 17.51 8.20
C ILE A 280 22.82 17.30 6.95
N HIS A 281 22.28 17.63 5.78
CA HIS A 281 22.97 17.57 4.50
C HIS A 281 22.95 18.94 3.78
N GLN A 282 23.50 19.01 2.56
CA GLN A 282 23.53 20.25 1.75
C GLN A 282 22.95 20.02 0.35
N ALA A 283 22.11 19.00 0.19
CA ALA A 283 21.57 18.59 -1.11
C ALA A 283 20.30 19.38 -1.53
N GLY A 284 19.87 20.37 -0.73
CA GLY A 284 18.61 21.08 -0.91
C GLY A 284 17.44 20.33 -0.28
N ASP A 285 16.24 20.78 -0.62
CA ASP A 285 15.00 20.07 -0.27
C ASP A 285 14.92 18.78 -1.11
N CYS A 286 15.04 17.64 -0.44
CA CYS A 286 14.81 16.35 -1.07
C CYS A 286 13.30 16.10 -1.13
N ALA A 287 12.81 15.56 -2.24
CA ALA A 287 11.45 15.03 -2.33
C ALA A 287 11.44 13.51 -2.08
N LEU A 288 12.54 12.84 -2.43
CA LEU A 288 12.67 11.39 -2.41
C LEU A 288 13.93 10.97 -1.66
N LEU A 289 13.84 9.83 -0.98
CA LEU A 289 14.92 9.20 -0.26
C LEU A 289 15.01 7.73 -0.69
N ALA A 290 16.24 7.27 -0.95
CA ALA A 290 16.54 5.88 -1.23
C ALA A 290 17.81 5.46 -0.48
N TRP A 291 17.79 4.29 0.14
CA TRP A 291 18.94 3.67 0.74
C TRP A 291 19.66 2.84 -0.32
N VAL A 292 20.87 3.27 -0.67
CA VAL A 292 21.69 2.55 -1.64
C VAL A 292 22.35 1.40 -0.91
N ASN A 293 21.81 0.20 -1.11
CA ASN A 293 22.37 -1.05 -0.63
C ASN A 293 23.40 -1.58 -1.64
N PRO A 294 24.72 -1.37 -1.42
CA PRO A 294 25.71 -1.94 -2.32
C PRO A 294 25.60 -3.46 -2.27
N ILE A 295 25.34 -4.08 -3.42
CA ILE A 295 25.47 -5.53 -3.56
C ILE A 295 26.96 -5.85 -3.36
N PRO A 296 27.32 -6.76 -2.43
CA PRO A 296 28.70 -7.13 -2.18
C PRO A 296 29.39 -7.75 -3.41
#